data_AF-A0A353S6B4-F1
#
_entry.id   AF-A0A353S6B4-F1
#
_cell.length_a   1.000
_cell.length_b   1.000
_cell.length_c   1.000
_cell.angle_alpha   90.00
_cell.angle_beta   90.00
_cell.angle_gamma   90.00
#
_symmetry.space_group_name_H-M   'P 1'
#
loop_
_entity.id
_entity.type
_entity.pdbx_description
1 polymer ?
#
loop_
_entity_poly.entity_id
_entity_poly.type
_entity_poly.pdbx_seq_one_letter_code
_entity_poly.pdbx_strand_id
1 'polypeptide(L)'
;MAVYSPLKNSDGSITGMLFIAKTLRNVEATRNATITTVVPMILFLAAIMIFFAMRFIKWLMWRIANVTNFLKELETGNADLTKRCKLFIRDEIGDLIIHFDLFMDKLQDIIRQVKDSKGELQVAGNDMAASTEDTTSAITEIIANIDGIGAQITNQMNSVNQTASAVNDISSNITSLNHMIEDQAAGVTQASSAVEQMIGNIRSVNSSVDKMASSFETLSADAQMGFTKQQDVNERIKQIENQSEMLQEANQAISSIAEQTNLLAMNAAIEAAHAGEAGKGFSVVADEIRKLSETSAAQSKTIGDQLSKIKDSITEVVAASTESSEAFASVSNKIKETDQLVIQIK
;
A
#
# COMPACT_ATOMS: atom_id res chain seq x y z
N MET A 1 -1.89 -122.79 -109.81
CA MET A 1 -0.71 -123.57 -109.37
C MET A 1 -0.76 -124.91 -110.12
N ALA A 2 0.33 -125.28 -110.82
CA ALA A 2 0.41 -126.51 -111.61
C ALA A 2 1.63 -127.32 -111.19
N VAL A 3 1.49 -128.64 -111.11
CA VAL A 3 2.56 -129.60 -110.77
C VAL A 3 2.67 -130.63 -111.90
N TYR A 4 3.90 -130.94 -112.31
CA TYR A 4 4.21 -131.85 -113.40
C TYR A 4 4.96 -133.07 -112.85
N SER A 5 4.61 -134.28 -113.30
CA SER A 5 5.33 -135.52 -112.95
C SER A 5 5.54 -136.41 -114.18
N PRO A 6 6.78 -136.85 -114.48
CA PRO A 6 7.08 -137.63 -115.68
C PRO A 6 6.67 -139.10 -115.54
N LEU A 7 6.02 -139.65 -116.58
CA LEU A 7 5.72 -141.08 -116.72
C LEU A 7 6.88 -141.75 -117.47
N LYS A 8 7.47 -142.79 -116.87
CA LYS A 8 8.66 -143.50 -117.39
C LYS A 8 8.31 -144.91 -117.85
N ASN A 9 8.91 -145.36 -118.95
CA ASN A 9 8.89 -146.74 -119.44
C ASN A 9 9.89 -147.64 -118.67
N SER A 10 9.79 -148.95 -118.88
CA SER A 10 10.63 -149.99 -118.24
C SER A 10 12.13 -149.89 -118.57
N ASP A 11 12.53 -149.11 -119.57
CA ASP A 11 13.91 -148.80 -119.93
C ASP A 11 14.41 -147.44 -119.36
N GLY A 12 13.59 -146.76 -118.56
CA GLY A 12 13.89 -145.46 -117.97
C GLY A 12 13.64 -144.26 -118.90
N SER A 13 13.24 -144.48 -120.16
CA SER A 13 12.88 -143.40 -121.08
C SER A 13 11.53 -142.77 -120.69
N ILE A 14 11.45 -141.44 -120.73
CA ILE A 14 10.23 -140.70 -120.40
C ILE A 14 9.30 -140.73 -121.61
N THR A 15 8.14 -141.37 -121.45
CA THR A 15 7.17 -141.58 -122.54
C THR A 15 6.00 -140.57 -122.49
N GLY A 16 5.86 -139.84 -121.38
CA GLY A 16 4.88 -138.77 -121.25
C GLY A 16 5.02 -137.98 -119.94
N MET A 17 4.26 -136.90 -119.79
CA MET A 17 4.15 -136.15 -118.53
C MET A 17 2.68 -136.07 -118.09
N LEU A 18 2.42 -136.38 -116.83
CA LEU A 18 1.15 -136.12 -116.18
C LEU A 18 1.19 -134.70 -115.58
N PHE A 19 0.20 -133.87 -115.91
CA PHE A 19 0.05 -132.56 -115.27
C PHE A 19 -1.26 -132.50 -114.50
N ILE A 20 -1.21 -131.90 -113.31
CA ILE A 20 -2.40 -131.49 -112.56
C ILE A 20 -2.26 -129.98 -112.32
N ALA A 21 -3.15 -129.20 -112.94
CA ALA A 21 -3.20 -127.76 -112.79
C ALA A 21 -4.53 -127.34 -112.15
N LYS A 22 -4.46 -126.50 -111.11
CA LYS A 22 -5.66 -125.82 -110.59
C LYS A 22 -5.97 -124.64 -111.50
N THR A 23 -7.18 -124.64 -112.06
CA THR A 23 -7.69 -123.62 -112.98
C THR A 23 -7.58 -122.23 -112.34
N LEU A 24 -6.96 -121.27 -113.04
CA LEU A 24 -6.76 -119.89 -112.56
C LEU A 24 -8.09 -119.25 -112.12
N ARG A 25 -9.18 -119.61 -112.80
CA ARG A 25 -10.55 -119.18 -112.50
C ARG A 25 -10.97 -119.40 -111.05
N ASN A 26 -10.54 -120.49 -110.41
CA ASN A 26 -10.91 -120.78 -109.02
C ASN A 26 -10.11 -119.93 -108.01
N VAL A 27 -8.88 -119.54 -108.36
CA VAL A 27 -8.05 -118.66 -107.52
C VAL A 27 -8.58 -117.23 -107.59
N GLU A 28 -8.94 -116.76 -108.79
CA GLU A 28 -9.52 -115.43 -108.99
C GLU A 28 -10.90 -115.30 -108.34
N ALA A 29 -11.73 -116.35 -108.40
CA ALA A 29 -13.03 -116.37 -107.73
C ALA A 29 -12.88 -116.24 -106.20
N THR A 30 -11.92 -116.95 -105.60
CA THR A 30 -11.70 -116.89 -104.13
C THR A 30 -11.14 -115.53 -103.72
N ARG A 31 -10.18 -114.97 -104.47
CA ARG A 31 -9.64 -113.62 -104.22
C ARG A 31 -10.73 -112.56 -104.29
N ASN A 32 -11.53 -112.58 -105.35
CA ASN A 32 -12.58 -111.59 -105.54
C ASN A 32 -13.66 -111.72 -104.45
N ALA A 33 -14.03 -112.94 -104.04
CA ALA A 33 -14.95 -113.18 -102.93
C ALA A 33 -14.42 -112.64 -101.58
N THR A 34 -13.13 -112.79 -101.30
CA THR A 34 -12.51 -112.22 -100.09
C THR A 34 -12.51 -110.68 -100.13
N ILE A 35 -12.19 -110.07 -101.28
CA ILE A 35 -12.18 -108.61 -101.43
C ILE A 35 -13.60 -108.03 -101.29
N THR A 36 -14.60 -108.65 -101.92
CA THR A 36 -15.98 -108.14 -101.88
C THR A 36 -16.68 -108.34 -100.54
N THR A 37 -16.16 -109.17 -99.63
CA THR A 37 -16.73 -109.37 -98.29
C THR A 37 -15.97 -108.60 -97.21
N VAL A 38 -14.63 -108.66 -97.21
CA VAL A 38 -13.80 -108.08 -96.14
C VAL A 38 -13.72 -106.56 -96.23
N VAL A 39 -13.54 -105.99 -97.43
CA VAL A 39 -13.43 -104.54 -97.61
C VAL A 39 -14.68 -103.78 -97.14
N PRO A 40 -15.91 -104.14 -97.56
CA PRO A 40 -17.10 -103.45 -97.06
C PRO A 40 -17.33 -103.66 -95.56
N MET A 41 -16.94 -104.80 -94.98
CA MET A 41 -17.02 -105.03 -93.53
C MET A 41 -16.11 -104.05 -92.76
N ILE A 42 -14.88 -103.83 -93.22
CA ILE A 42 -13.95 -102.85 -92.63
C ILE A 42 -14.51 -101.43 -92.77
N LEU A 43 -15.02 -101.07 -93.96
CA LEU A 43 -15.63 -99.77 -94.20
C LEU A 43 -16.87 -99.53 -93.32
N PHE A 44 -17.68 -100.57 -93.10
CA PHE A 44 -18.83 -100.50 -92.22
C PHE A 44 -18.44 -100.30 -90.75
N LEU A 45 -17.43 -101.04 -90.26
CA LEU A 45 -16.88 -100.85 -88.92
C LEU A 45 -16.27 -99.46 -88.73
N ALA A 46 -15.56 -98.95 -89.74
CA ALA A 46 -15.02 -97.58 -89.74
C ALA A 46 -16.15 -96.54 -89.69
N ALA A 47 -17.21 -96.71 -90.48
CA ALA A 47 -18.37 -95.82 -90.48
C ALA A 47 -19.09 -95.80 -89.12
N ILE A 48 -19.22 -96.96 -88.46
CA ILE A 48 -19.78 -97.06 -87.11
C ILE A 48 -18.90 -96.31 -86.10
N MET A 49 -17.58 -96.53 -86.11
CA MET A 49 -16.67 -95.81 -85.21
C MET A 49 -16.73 -94.29 -85.43
N ILE A 50 -16.76 -93.84 -86.67
CA ILE A 50 -16.90 -92.41 -87.01
C ILE A 50 -18.24 -91.86 -86.51
N PHE A 51 -19.33 -92.61 -86.64
CA PHE A 51 -20.65 -92.21 -86.13
C PHE A 51 -20.65 -92.03 -84.60
N PHE A 52 -20.11 -93.01 -83.86
CA PHE A 52 -20.00 -92.91 -82.40
C PHE A 52 -19.05 -91.80 -81.96
N ALA A 53 -17.91 -91.61 -82.64
CA ALA A 53 -16.99 -90.51 -82.38
C ALA A 53 -17.64 -89.15 -82.59
N MET A 54 -18.36 -88.96 -83.71
CA MET A 54 -19.10 -87.72 -83.98
C MET A 54 -20.19 -87.46 -82.93
N ARG A 55 -20.90 -88.49 -82.47
CA ARG A 55 -21.90 -88.36 -81.39
C ARG A 55 -21.26 -87.98 -80.07
N PHE A 56 -20.15 -88.60 -79.71
CA PHE A 56 -19.40 -88.28 -78.49
C PHE A 56 -18.83 -86.85 -78.52
N ILE A 57 -18.23 -86.43 -79.64
CA ILE A 57 -17.72 -85.06 -79.82
C ILE A 57 -18.85 -84.04 -79.74
N LYS A 58 -19.99 -84.27 -80.41
CA LYS A 58 -21.14 -83.35 -80.34
C LYS A 58 -21.69 -83.24 -78.91
N TRP A 59 -21.75 -84.35 -78.19
CA TRP A 59 -22.18 -84.38 -76.79
C TRP A 59 -21.23 -83.60 -75.88
N LEU A 60 -19.91 -83.75 -76.06
CA LEU A 60 -18.89 -83.01 -75.30
C LEU A 60 -18.90 -81.50 -75.64
N MET A 61 -18.98 -81.15 -76.92
CA MET A 61 -19.03 -79.76 -77.40
C MET A 61 -20.25 -79.02 -76.88
N TRP A 62 -21.42 -79.67 -76.85
CA TRP A 62 -22.63 -79.06 -76.30
C TRP A 62 -22.49 -78.70 -74.82
N ARG A 63 -21.78 -79.53 -74.03
CA ARG A 63 -21.52 -79.28 -72.60
C ARG A 63 -20.58 -78.10 -72.39
N ILE A 64 -19.47 -78.06 -73.13
CA ILE A 64 -18.51 -76.96 -73.06
C ILE A 64 -19.20 -75.65 -73.48
N ALA A 65 -19.99 -75.69 -74.56
CA ALA A 65 -20.72 -74.52 -75.04
C ALA A 65 -21.67 -73.94 -73.97
N ASN A 66 -22.34 -74.77 -73.17
CA ASN A 66 -23.19 -74.29 -72.07
C ASN A 66 -22.40 -73.56 -70.98
N VAL A 67 -21.23 -74.09 -70.58
CA VAL A 67 -20.33 -73.43 -69.62
C VAL A 67 -19.77 -72.13 -70.19
N THR A 68 -19.33 -72.14 -71.46
CA THR A 68 -18.84 -70.94 -72.15
C THR A 68 -19.92 -69.86 -72.26
N ASN A 69 -21.16 -70.24 -72.57
CA ASN A 69 -22.28 -69.29 -72.63
C ASN A 69 -22.57 -68.69 -71.26
N PHE A 70 -22.53 -69.48 -70.18
CA PHE A 70 -22.68 -68.97 -68.82
C PHE A 70 -21.57 -67.98 -68.45
N LEU A 71 -20.31 -68.27 -68.78
CA LEU A 71 -19.19 -67.35 -68.55
C LEU A 71 -19.35 -66.06 -69.37
N LYS A 72 -19.80 -66.17 -70.63
CA LYS A 72 -20.06 -65.02 -71.49
C LYS A 72 -21.21 -64.16 -70.96
N GLU A 73 -22.24 -64.75 -70.36
CA GLU A 73 -23.31 -64.01 -69.68
C GLU A 73 -22.83 -63.28 -68.41
N LEU A 74 -21.85 -63.84 -67.70
CA LEU A 74 -21.23 -63.20 -66.56
C LEU A 74 -20.35 -62.01 -66.98
N GLU A 75 -19.62 -62.15 -68.09
CA GLU A 75 -18.76 -61.11 -68.68
C GLU A 75 -19.57 -59.96 -69.29
N THR A 76 -20.58 -60.28 -70.11
CA THR A 76 -21.37 -59.27 -70.84
C THR A 76 -22.51 -58.67 -70.02
N GLY A 77 -22.83 -59.28 -68.87
CA GLY A 77 -23.76 -58.72 -67.89
C GLY A 77 -23.09 -57.74 -66.92
N ASN A 78 -23.83 -57.33 -65.87
CA ASN A 78 -23.34 -56.42 -64.83
C ASN A 78 -22.35 -57.06 -63.85
N ALA A 79 -21.58 -58.07 -64.27
CA ALA A 79 -20.75 -58.90 -63.39
C ALA A 79 -21.53 -59.38 -62.15
N ASP A 80 -22.78 -59.83 -62.36
CA ASP A 80 -23.66 -60.29 -61.29
C ASP A 80 -23.15 -61.61 -60.74
N LEU A 81 -22.36 -61.50 -59.68
CA LEU A 81 -21.75 -62.63 -59.00
C LEU A 81 -22.80 -63.54 -58.37
N THR A 82 -24.09 -63.19 -58.27
CA THR A 82 -25.14 -64.05 -57.66
C THR A 82 -25.59 -65.22 -58.54
N LYS A 83 -25.23 -65.19 -59.84
CA LYS A 83 -25.55 -66.27 -60.78
C LYS A 83 -24.68 -67.51 -60.52
N ARG A 84 -25.28 -68.71 -60.64
CA ARG A 84 -24.61 -70.02 -60.48
C ARG A 84 -24.93 -70.93 -61.66
N CYS A 85 -23.99 -71.78 -62.05
CA CYS A 85 -24.15 -72.66 -63.20
C CYS A 85 -24.84 -73.98 -62.79
N LYS A 86 -26.12 -74.16 -63.17
CA LYS A 86 -26.96 -75.30 -62.75
C LYS A 86 -26.74 -76.57 -63.59
N LEU A 87 -25.51 -77.06 -63.71
CA LEU A 87 -25.21 -78.33 -64.41
C LEU A 87 -24.80 -79.41 -63.39
N PHE A 88 -25.64 -80.44 -63.21
CA PHE A 88 -25.35 -81.57 -62.33
C PHE A 88 -24.71 -82.71 -63.12
N ILE A 89 -23.38 -82.82 -63.04
CA ILE A 89 -22.61 -83.86 -63.74
C ILE A 89 -21.51 -84.37 -62.82
N ARG A 90 -21.25 -85.69 -62.85
CA ARG A 90 -20.13 -86.33 -62.14
C ARG A 90 -19.00 -86.63 -63.14
N ASP A 91 -18.40 -85.58 -63.68
CA ASP A 91 -17.21 -85.61 -64.54
C ASP A 91 -16.35 -84.35 -64.28
N GLU A 92 -15.23 -84.21 -64.99
CA GLU A 92 -14.27 -83.11 -64.84
C GLU A 92 -14.89 -81.74 -65.12
N ILE A 93 -15.94 -81.67 -65.96
CA ILE A 93 -16.67 -80.43 -66.23
C ILE A 93 -17.55 -80.07 -65.03
N GLY A 94 -18.14 -81.06 -64.37
CA GLY A 94 -18.84 -80.89 -63.10
C GLY A 94 -17.93 -80.32 -62.00
N ASP A 95 -16.73 -80.87 -61.84
CA ASP A 95 -15.75 -80.39 -60.84
C ASP A 95 -15.32 -78.94 -61.13
N LEU A 96 -15.09 -78.59 -62.41
CA LEU A 96 -14.78 -77.21 -62.81
C LEU A 96 -15.89 -76.23 -62.40
N ILE A 97 -17.15 -76.61 -62.59
CA ILE A 97 -18.30 -75.78 -62.22
C ILE A 97 -18.38 -75.60 -60.71
N ILE A 98 -18.19 -76.66 -59.93
CA ILE A 98 -18.18 -76.59 -58.46
C ILE A 98 -17.06 -75.66 -57.97
N HIS A 99 -15.84 -75.81 -58.49
CA HIS A 99 -14.72 -74.94 -58.11
C HIS A 99 -14.91 -73.50 -58.57
N PHE A 100 -15.56 -73.28 -59.73
CA PHE A 100 -15.92 -71.95 -60.20
C PHE A 100 -16.95 -71.28 -59.28
N ASP A 101 -18.01 -71.99 -58.89
CA ASP A 101 -19.02 -71.48 -57.97
C ASP A 101 -18.42 -71.16 -56.59
N LEU A 102 -17.53 -72.01 -56.06
CA LEU A 102 -16.77 -71.72 -54.83
C LEU A 102 -15.89 -70.48 -54.96
N PHE A 103 -15.27 -70.26 -56.13
CA PHE A 103 -14.52 -69.04 -56.40
C PHE A 103 -15.43 -67.81 -56.47
N MET A 104 -16.63 -67.93 -57.07
CA MET A 104 -17.63 -66.87 -57.07
C MET A 104 -18.11 -66.52 -55.66
N ASP A 105 -18.31 -67.51 -54.78
CA ASP A 105 -18.64 -67.27 -53.36
C ASP A 105 -17.53 -66.43 -52.68
N LYS A 106 -16.25 -66.77 -52.91
CA LYS A 106 -15.13 -65.99 -52.37
C LYS A 106 -15.06 -64.57 -52.93
N LEU A 107 -15.33 -64.39 -54.23
CA LEU A 107 -15.40 -63.04 -54.80
C LEU A 107 -16.56 -62.22 -54.21
N GLN A 108 -17.73 -62.82 -53.99
CA GLN A 108 -18.84 -62.14 -53.32
C GLN A 108 -18.46 -61.69 -51.91
N ASP A 109 -17.82 -62.56 -51.12
CA ASP A 109 -17.37 -62.23 -49.78
C ASP A 109 -16.38 -61.05 -49.78
N ILE A 110 -15.43 -61.04 -50.74
CA ILE A 110 -14.48 -59.94 -50.90
C ILE A 110 -15.20 -58.64 -51.27
N ILE A 111 -16.12 -58.67 -52.24
CA ILE A 111 -16.89 -57.47 -52.64
C ILE A 111 -17.76 -56.96 -51.50
N ARG A 112 -18.34 -57.85 -50.70
CA ARG A 112 -19.08 -57.48 -49.48
C ARG A 112 -18.18 -56.79 -48.48
N GLN A 113 -17.00 -57.35 -48.19
CA GLN A 113 -16.01 -56.72 -47.31
C GLN A 113 -15.58 -55.35 -47.84
N VAL A 114 -15.31 -55.20 -49.14
CA VAL A 114 -14.96 -53.90 -49.76
C VAL A 114 -16.08 -52.88 -49.58
N LYS A 115 -17.34 -53.29 -49.74
CA LYS A 115 -18.51 -52.43 -49.52
C LYS A 115 -18.63 -52.01 -48.06
N ASP A 116 -18.43 -52.94 -47.13
CA ASP A 116 -18.48 -52.68 -45.69
C ASP A 116 -17.34 -51.73 -45.28
N SER A 117 -16.11 -51.98 -45.72
CA SER A 117 -14.96 -51.09 -45.48
C SER A 117 -15.14 -49.70 -46.09
N LYS A 118 -15.80 -49.57 -47.25
CA LYS A 118 -16.17 -48.25 -47.80
C LYS A 118 -17.13 -47.52 -46.87
N GLY A 119 -18.11 -48.24 -46.29
CA GLY A 119 -19.06 -47.67 -45.33
C GLY A 119 -18.35 -47.19 -44.07
N GLU A 120 -17.47 -48.01 -43.50
CA GLU A 120 -16.64 -47.64 -42.34
C GLU A 120 -15.74 -46.44 -42.63
N LEU A 121 -15.09 -46.41 -43.81
CA LEU A 121 -14.25 -45.28 -44.22
C LEU A 121 -15.07 -43.99 -44.37
N GLN A 122 -16.31 -44.08 -44.86
CA GLN A 122 -17.21 -42.93 -44.96
C GLN A 122 -17.61 -42.39 -43.59
N VAL A 123 -17.91 -43.27 -42.62
CA VAL A 123 -18.20 -42.87 -41.23
C VAL A 123 -16.97 -42.22 -40.61
N ALA A 124 -15.79 -42.86 -40.70
CA ALA A 124 -14.54 -42.31 -40.17
C ALA A 124 -14.18 -40.94 -40.81
N GLY A 125 -14.46 -40.76 -42.10
CA GLY A 125 -14.26 -39.49 -42.79
C GLY A 125 -15.19 -38.38 -42.27
N ASN A 126 -16.45 -38.71 -42.00
CA ASN A 126 -17.40 -37.75 -41.41
C ASN A 126 -17.03 -37.38 -39.97
N ASP A 127 -16.64 -38.36 -39.15
CA ASP A 127 -16.21 -38.13 -37.77
C ASP A 127 -14.94 -37.27 -37.72
N MET A 128 -13.99 -37.51 -38.64
CA MET A 128 -12.80 -36.69 -38.79
C MET A 128 -13.14 -35.24 -39.19
N ALA A 129 -14.09 -35.05 -40.11
CA ALA A 129 -14.53 -33.73 -40.52
C ALA A 129 -15.15 -32.96 -39.34
N ALA A 130 -16.03 -33.60 -38.58
CA ALA A 130 -16.63 -33.02 -37.38
C ALA A 130 -15.57 -32.68 -36.32
N SER A 131 -14.64 -33.60 -36.03
CA SER A 131 -13.55 -33.35 -35.08
C SER A 131 -12.62 -32.22 -35.53
N THR A 132 -12.42 -32.03 -36.83
CA THR A 132 -11.64 -30.92 -37.40
C THR A 132 -12.36 -29.58 -37.22
N GLU A 133 -13.67 -29.56 -37.40
CA GLU A 133 -14.51 -28.37 -37.18
C GLU A 133 -14.52 -27.95 -35.70
N ASP A 134 -14.68 -28.91 -34.79
CA ASP A 134 -14.58 -28.69 -33.34
C ASP A 134 -13.20 -28.15 -32.96
N THR A 135 -12.13 -28.74 -33.51
CA THR A 135 -10.74 -28.29 -33.27
C THR A 135 -10.53 -26.87 -33.78
N THR A 136 -11.08 -26.53 -34.95
CA THR A 136 -10.97 -25.17 -35.52
C THR A 136 -11.69 -24.15 -34.63
N SER A 137 -12.87 -24.50 -34.12
CA SER A 137 -13.62 -23.66 -33.18
C SER A 137 -12.84 -23.44 -31.89
N ALA A 138 -12.28 -24.50 -31.31
CA ALA A 138 -11.46 -24.41 -30.10
C ALA A 138 -10.20 -23.55 -30.31
N ILE A 139 -9.53 -23.68 -31.47
CA ILE A 139 -8.37 -22.84 -31.82
C ILE A 139 -8.78 -21.36 -31.91
N THR A 140 -9.94 -21.07 -32.50
CA THR A 140 -10.45 -19.69 -32.62
C THR A 140 -10.72 -19.08 -31.24
N GLU A 141 -11.31 -19.86 -30.32
CA GLU A 141 -11.52 -19.43 -28.93
C GLU A 141 -10.20 -19.21 -28.18
N ILE A 142 -9.21 -20.09 -28.37
CA ILE A 142 -7.86 -19.93 -27.81
C ILE A 142 -7.23 -18.62 -28.29
N ILE A 143 -7.32 -18.29 -29.57
CA ILE A 143 -6.78 -17.04 -30.13
C ILE A 143 -7.45 -15.83 -29.48
N ALA A 144 -8.79 -15.83 -29.37
CA ALA A 144 -9.52 -14.74 -28.72
C ALA A 144 -9.12 -14.56 -27.24
N ASN A 145 -8.91 -15.67 -26.52
CA ASN A 145 -8.43 -15.63 -25.14
C ASN A 145 -6.99 -15.08 -25.04
N ILE A 146 -6.10 -15.43 -25.96
CA ILE A 146 -4.73 -14.89 -26.01
C ILE A 146 -4.75 -13.37 -26.22
N ASP A 147 -5.58 -12.87 -27.13
CA ASP A 147 -5.75 -11.43 -27.35
C ASP A 147 -6.29 -10.71 -26.10
N GLY A 148 -7.26 -11.32 -25.41
CA GLY A 148 -7.78 -10.82 -24.14
C GLY A 148 -6.71 -10.74 -23.04
N ILE A 149 -5.85 -11.76 -22.94
CA ILE A 149 -4.71 -11.78 -22.00
C ILE A 149 -3.73 -10.65 -22.33
N GLY A 150 -3.45 -10.38 -23.61
CA GLY A 150 -2.56 -9.28 -24.03
C GLY A 150 -3.05 -7.91 -23.54
N ALA A 151 -4.35 -7.64 -23.66
CA ALA A 151 -4.96 -6.42 -23.13
C ALA A 151 -4.86 -6.34 -21.60
N GLN A 152 -5.07 -7.46 -20.90
CA GLN A 152 -4.97 -7.54 -19.45
C GLN A 152 -3.54 -7.30 -18.94
N ILE A 153 -2.53 -7.85 -19.65
CA ILE A 153 -1.11 -7.60 -19.35
C ILE A 153 -0.78 -6.11 -19.48
N THR A 154 -1.31 -5.44 -20.50
CA THR A 154 -1.11 -4.00 -20.69
C THR A 154 -1.69 -3.19 -19.53
N ASN A 155 -2.91 -3.51 -19.10
CA ASN A 155 -3.52 -2.88 -17.92
C ASN A 155 -2.72 -3.15 -16.64
N GLN A 156 -2.25 -4.39 -16.46
CA GLN A 156 -1.42 -4.76 -15.30
C GLN A 156 -0.10 -3.97 -15.27
N MET A 157 0.56 -3.77 -16.41
CA MET A 157 1.77 -2.95 -16.51
C MET A 157 1.51 -1.49 -16.11
N ASN A 158 0.37 -0.92 -16.53
CA ASN A 158 -0.03 0.43 -16.12
C ASN A 158 -0.23 0.52 -14.60
N SER A 159 -0.90 -0.46 -13.98
CA SER A 159 -1.09 -0.50 -12.53
C SER A 159 0.24 -0.69 -11.77
N VAL A 160 1.18 -1.48 -12.30
CA VAL A 160 2.52 -1.62 -11.72
C VAL A 160 3.28 -0.29 -11.78
N ASN A 161 3.23 0.43 -12.90
CA ASN A 161 3.85 1.75 -13.03
C ASN A 161 3.24 2.77 -12.04
N GLN A 162 1.91 2.80 -11.91
CA GLN A 162 1.24 3.66 -10.93
C GLN A 162 1.65 3.31 -9.49
N THR A 163 1.76 2.02 -9.18
CA THR A 163 2.22 1.56 -7.86
C THR A 163 3.66 1.99 -7.60
N ALA A 164 4.55 1.87 -8.59
CA ALA A 164 5.94 2.32 -8.48
C ALA A 164 6.03 3.84 -8.24
N SER A 165 5.23 4.64 -8.95
CA SER A 165 5.12 6.08 -8.69
C SER A 165 4.64 6.38 -7.27
N ALA A 166 3.57 5.71 -6.81
CA ALA A 166 3.08 5.89 -5.44
C ALA A 166 4.12 5.53 -4.38
N VAL A 167 4.91 4.48 -4.60
CA VAL A 167 6.02 4.10 -3.70
C VAL A 167 7.11 5.18 -3.67
N ASN A 168 7.46 5.80 -4.81
CA ASN A 168 8.41 6.91 -4.85
C ASN A 168 7.88 8.14 -4.08
N ASP A 169 6.60 8.48 -4.25
CA ASP A 169 5.97 9.57 -3.51
C ASP A 169 5.99 9.30 -1.99
N ILE A 170 5.69 8.06 -1.57
CA ILE A 170 5.80 7.64 -0.17
C ILE A 170 7.24 7.80 0.34
N SER A 171 8.24 7.36 -0.43
CA SER A 171 9.65 7.50 -0.04
C SER A 171 10.07 8.97 0.11
N SER A 172 9.59 9.85 -0.77
CA SER A 172 9.82 11.28 -0.66
C SER A 172 9.17 11.86 0.60
N ASN A 173 7.92 11.50 0.87
CA ASN A 173 7.19 11.93 2.06
C ASN A 173 7.86 11.45 3.36
N ILE A 174 8.38 10.21 3.40
CA ILE A 174 9.15 9.70 4.55
C ILE A 174 10.41 10.54 4.78
N THR A 175 11.11 10.93 3.71
CA THR A 175 12.30 11.78 3.81
C THR A 175 11.95 13.16 4.37
N SER A 176 10.87 13.78 3.88
CA SER A 176 10.37 15.05 4.43
C SER A 176 9.94 14.92 5.89
N LEU A 177 9.30 13.81 6.26
CA LEU A 177 8.88 13.53 7.64
C LEU A 177 10.10 13.42 8.58
N ASN A 178 11.17 12.75 8.15
CA ASN A 178 12.41 12.68 8.93
C ASN A 178 13.00 14.07 9.19
N HIS A 179 13.04 14.95 8.18
CA HIS A 179 13.49 16.33 8.40
C HIS A 179 12.59 17.09 9.38
N MET A 180 11.27 16.95 9.29
CA MET A 180 10.35 17.57 10.26
C MET A 180 10.57 17.05 11.69
N ILE A 181 10.89 15.76 11.85
CA ILE A 181 11.21 15.16 13.15
C ILE A 181 12.52 15.74 13.71
N GLU A 182 13.54 15.92 12.87
CA GLU A 182 14.81 16.55 13.27
C GLU A 182 14.60 18.00 13.73
N ASP A 183 13.85 18.79 12.97
CA ASP A 183 13.50 20.17 13.33
C ASP A 183 12.70 20.24 14.62
N GLN A 184 11.73 19.32 14.79
CA GLN A 184 10.93 19.24 16.02
C GLN A 184 11.78 18.86 17.23
N ALA A 185 12.73 17.92 17.08
CA ALA A 185 13.64 17.54 18.16
C ALA A 185 14.55 18.72 18.57
N ALA A 186 15.04 19.50 17.61
CA ALA A 186 15.76 20.73 17.87
C ALA A 186 14.90 21.76 18.61
N GLY A 187 13.64 21.96 18.18
CA GLY A 187 12.67 22.83 18.84
C GLY A 187 12.38 22.44 20.28
N VAL A 188 12.20 21.14 20.56
CA VAL A 188 12.00 20.61 21.92
C VAL A 188 13.23 20.86 22.80
N THR A 189 14.43 20.66 22.25
CA THR A 189 15.69 20.93 22.97
C THR A 189 15.79 22.41 23.35
N GLN A 190 15.50 23.31 22.43
CA GLN A 190 15.50 24.76 22.68
C GLN A 190 14.44 25.16 23.72
N ALA A 191 13.24 24.59 23.64
CA ALA A 191 12.18 24.84 24.61
C ALA A 191 12.59 24.36 26.02
N SER A 192 13.24 23.21 26.13
CA SER A 192 13.77 22.70 27.40
C SER A 192 14.77 23.66 28.02
N SER A 193 15.73 24.17 27.24
CA SER A 193 16.70 25.17 27.72
C SER A 193 16.04 26.47 28.17
N ALA A 194 15.00 26.93 27.45
CA ALA A 194 14.24 28.12 27.85
C ALA A 194 13.48 27.91 29.18
N VAL A 195 12.93 26.71 29.40
CA VAL A 195 12.28 26.34 30.67
C VAL A 195 13.29 26.29 31.81
N GLU A 196 14.48 25.72 31.61
CA GLU A 196 15.55 25.72 32.61
C GLU A 196 15.96 27.14 33.00
N GLN A 197 16.14 28.02 32.01
CA GLN A 197 16.45 29.43 32.25
C GLN A 197 15.32 30.13 33.03
N MET A 198 14.06 29.84 32.69
CA MET A 198 12.90 30.38 33.40
C MET A 198 12.87 29.92 34.86
N ILE A 199 13.16 28.65 35.14
CA ILE A 199 13.27 28.13 36.52
C ILE A 199 14.38 28.86 37.28
N GLY A 200 15.52 29.11 36.65
CA GLY A 200 16.61 29.91 37.23
C GLY A 200 16.19 31.35 37.56
N ASN A 201 15.46 31.99 36.66
CA ASN A 201 14.92 33.34 36.86
C ASN A 201 13.89 33.37 38.00
N ILE A 202 12.97 32.41 38.06
CA ILE A 202 11.99 32.28 39.14
C ILE A 202 12.70 32.13 40.50
N ARG A 203 13.74 31.29 40.59
CA ARG A 203 14.54 31.16 41.82
C ARG A 203 15.20 32.48 42.23
N SER A 204 15.72 33.23 41.26
CA SER A 204 16.35 34.54 41.50
C SER A 204 15.34 35.59 41.96
N VAL A 205 14.15 35.61 41.36
CA VAL A 205 13.02 36.45 41.80
C VAL A 205 12.62 36.09 43.22
N ASN A 206 12.45 34.80 43.54
CA ASN A 206 12.05 34.37 44.88
C ASN A 206 13.08 34.78 45.95
N SER A 207 14.39 34.62 45.66
CA SER A 207 15.44 35.10 46.56
C SER A 207 15.42 36.63 46.73
N SER A 208 15.04 37.37 45.68
CA SER A 208 14.92 38.83 45.75
C SER A 208 13.71 39.26 46.57
N VAL A 209 12.59 38.54 46.47
CA VAL A 209 11.39 38.72 47.30
C VAL A 209 11.70 38.44 48.76
N ASP A 210 12.44 37.38 49.09
CA ASP A 210 12.87 37.09 50.46
C ASP A 210 13.73 38.23 51.06
N LYS A 211 14.70 38.73 50.28
CA LYS A 211 15.52 39.88 50.70
C LYS A 211 14.69 41.14 50.89
N MET A 212 13.71 41.36 50.02
CA MET A 212 12.81 42.51 50.09
C MET A 212 11.92 42.45 51.33
N ALA A 213 11.36 41.29 51.66
CA ALA A 213 10.59 41.09 52.90
C ALA A 213 11.42 41.43 54.15
N SER A 214 12.66 40.89 54.25
CA SER A 214 13.57 41.21 55.35
C SER A 214 13.93 42.70 55.44
N SER A 215 14.07 43.36 54.27
CA SER A 215 14.34 44.81 54.22
C SER A 215 13.13 45.63 54.70
N PHE A 216 11.91 45.22 54.35
CA PHE A 216 10.69 45.89 54.82
C PHE A 216 10.45 45.71 56.32
N GLU A 217 10.74 44.54 56.87
CA GLU A 217 10.68 44.30 58.31
C GLU A 217 11.64 45.25 59.07
N THR A 218 12.87 45.40 58.57
CA THR A 218 13.85 46.35 59.12
C THR A 218 13.37 47.80 58.97
N LEU A 219 12.89 48.19 57.79
CA LEU A 219 12.42 49.55 57.53
C LEU A 219 11.19 49.91 58.37
N SER A 220 10.30 48.96 58.64
CA SER A 220 9.15 49.13 59.52
C SER A 220 9.58 49.40 60.96
N ALA A 221 10.56 48.65 61.46
CA ALA A 221 11.14 48.85 62.77
C ALA A 221 11.81 50.23 62.90
N ASP A 222 12.58 50.65 61.89
CA ASP A 222 13.23 51.95 61.86
C ASP A 222 12.23 53.11 61.80
N ALA A 223 11.16 52.99 61.00
CA ALA A 223 10.09 53.99 60.93
C ALA A 223 9.35 54.14 62.27
N GLN A 224 9.07 53.02 62.95
CA GLN A 224 8.45 53.04 64.28
C GLN A 224 9.36 53.67 65.33
N MET A 225 10.66 53.39 65.27
CA MET A 225 11.65 54.03 66.12
C MET A 225 11.73 55.54 65.86
N GLY A 226 11.75 55.96 64.59
CA GLY A 226 11.73 57.35 64.18
C GLY A 226 10.49 58.10 64.69
N PHE A 227 9.31 57.50 64.57
CA PHE A 227 8.07 58.06 65.12
C PHE A 227 8.14 58.28 66.63
N THR A 228 8.65 57.29 67.37
CA THR A 228 8.79 57.36 68.83
C THR A 228 9.78 58.47 69.24
N LYS A 229 10.95 58.54 68.57
CA LYS A 229 11.93 59.61 68.76
C LYS A 229 11.35 60.99 68.45
N GLN A 230 10.49 61.10 67.44
CA GLN A 230 9.83 62.35 67.09
C GLN A 230 8.80 62.78 68.16
N GLN A 231 8.09 61.83 68.77
CA GLN A 231 7.25 62.12 69.93
C GLN A 231 8.06 62.67 71.11
N ASP A 232 9.22 62.07 71.40
CA ASP A 232 10.13 62.57 72.45
C ASP A 232 10.59 64.02 72.15
N VAL A 233 10.88 64.33 70.88
CA VAL A 233 11.24 65.69 70.45
C VAL A 233 10.07 66.65 70.65
N ASN A 234 8.85 66.27 70.26
CA ASN A 234 7.64 67.07 70.48
C ASN A 234 7.41 67.38 71.97
N GLU A 235 7.61 66.39 72.85
CA GLU A 235 7.46 66.59 74.29
C GLU A 235 8.51 67.56 74.84
N ARG A 236 9.77 67.45 74.38
CA ARG A 236 10.84 68.39 74.75
C ARG A 236 10.57 69.81 74.25
N ILE A 237 10.05 69.97 73.04
CA ILE A 237 9.68 71.29 72.51
C ILE A 237 8.57 71.92 73.36
N LYS A 238 7.57 71.14 73.76
CA LYS A 238 6.49 71.61 74.65
C LYS A 238 7.02 72.04 76.02
N GLN A 239 8.03 71.36 76.55
CA GLN A 239 8.72 71.80 77.76
C GLN A 239 9.45 73.14 77.55
N ILE A 240 10.12 73.33 76.41
CA ILE A 240 10.81 74.58 76.06
C ILE A 240 9.81 75.73 75.85
N GLU A 241 8.65 75.47 75.24
CA GLU A 241 7.55 76.42 75.08
C GLU A 241 7.07 76.94 76.43
N ASN A 242 6.73 76.04 77.36
CA ASN A 242 6.33 76.39 78.73
C ASN A 242 7.43 77.17 79.47
N GLN A 243 8.71 76.79 79.32
CA GLN A 243 9.83 77.51 79.91
C GLN A 243 9.98 78.93 79.36
N SER A 244 9.76 79.10 78.06
CA SER A 244 9.84 80.40 77.38
C SER A 244 8.67 81.32 77.78
N GLU A 245 7.47 80.77 77.99
CA GLU A 245 6.32 81.51 78.53
C GLU A 245 6.58 82.01 79.95
N MET A 246 7.11 81.14 80.84
CA MET A 246 7.52 81.55 82.19
C MET A 246 8.61 82.64 82.17
N LEU A 247 9.58 82.57 81.24
CA LEU A 247 10.59 83.62 81.08
C LEU A 247 9.98 84.94 80.60
N GLN A 248 8.96 84.89 79.75
CA GLN A 248 8.26 86.07 79.26
C GLN A 248 7.43 86.73 80.36
N GLU A 249 6.74 85.94 81.19
CA GLU A 249 6.06 86.43 82.40
C GLU A 249 7.04 87.07 83.40
N ALA A 250 8.18 86.40 83.65
CA ALA A 250 9.22 86.93 84.53
C ALA A 250 9.79 88.26 83.98
N ASN A 251 10.04 88.35 82.68
CA ASN A 251 10.50 89.58 82.03
C ASN A 251 9.46 90.71 82.10
N GLN A 252 8.17 90.39 81.96
CA GLN A 252 7.09 91.36 82.14
C GLN A 252 7.05 91.89 83.58
N ALA A 253 7.21 91.01 84.57
CA ALA A 253 7.32 91.41 85.97
C ALA A 253 8.53 92.32 86.23
N ILE A 254 9.71 92.01 85.67
CA ILE A 254 10.91 92.86 85.77
C ILE A 254 10.65 94.23 85.12
N SER A 255 10.01 94.27 83.95
CA SER A 255 9.64 95.53 83.28
C SER A 255 8.71 96.37 84.15
N SER A 256 7.69 95.78 84.77
CA SER A 256 6.78 96.47 85.68
C SER A 256 7.48 96.95 86.96
N ILE A 257 8.42 96.17 87.52
CA ILE A 257 9.24 96.59 88.65
C ILE A 257 10.13 97.78 88.25
N ALA A 258 10.78 97.74 87.08
CA ALA A 258 11.60 98.82 86.59
C ALA A 258 10.78 100.10 86.39
N GLU A 259 9.56 100.01 85.86
CA GLU A 259 8.65 101.15 85.69
C GLU A 259 8.18 101.74 87.03
N GLN A 260 7.80 100.89 87.99
CA GLN A 260 7.46 101.32 89.36
C GLN A 260 8.68 101.95 90.07
N THR A 261 9.86 101.38 89.90
CA THR A 261 11.10 101.90 90.50
C THR A 261 11.49 103.24 89.88
N ASN A 262 11.28 103.41 88.58
CA ASN A 262 11.46 104.69 87.89
C ASN A 262 10.50 105.77 88.42
N LEU A 263 9.23 105.43 88.65
CA LEU A 263 8.25 106.35 89.26
C LEU A 263 8.60 106.72 90.71
N LEU A 264 9.03 105.74 91.51
CA LEU A 264 9.52 105.95 92.88
C LEU A 264 10.76 106.85 92.90
N ALA A 265 11.70 106.61 92.00
CA ALA A 265 12.92 107.42 91.85
C ALA A 265 12.60 108.84 91.38
N MET A 266 11.62 109.02 90.48
CA MET A 266 11.14 110.33 90.04
C MET A 266 10.51 111.10 91.21
N ASN A 267 9.65 110.45 92.01
CA ASN A 267 9.07 111.06 93.20
C ASN A 267 10.14 111.42 94.24
N ALA A 268 11.15 110.56 94.43
CA ALA A 268 12.28 110.83 95.32
C ALA A 268 13.16 111.99 94.83
N ALA A 269 13.39 112.11 93.52
CA ALA A 269 14.13 113.23 92.92
C ALA A 269 13.38 114.57 93.08
N ILE A 270 12.04 114.55 92.96
CA ILE A 270 11.18 115.72 93.22
C ILE A 270 11.29 116.16 94.69
N GLU A 271 11.21 115.22 95.63
CA GLU A 271 11.29 115.52 97.06
C GLU A 271 12.70 116.00 97.47
N ALA A 272 13.75 115.42 96.87
CA ALA A 272 15.13 115.87 97.05
C ALA A 272 15.36 117.28 96.52
N ALA A 273 14.72 117.66 95.40
CA ALA A 273 14.72 119.03 94.88
C ALA A 273 13.96 120.01 95.80
N HIS A 274 12.89 119.54 96.46
CA HIS A 274 12.12 120.33 97.43
C HIS A 274 12.92 120.62 98.73
N ALA A 275 13.80 119.71 99.14
CA ALA A 275 14.63 119.84 100.35
C ALA A 275 15.88 120.74 100.20
N GLY A 276 16.15 121.30 99.01
CA GLY A 276 17.24 122.26 98.78
C GLY A 276 18.66 121.71 99.08
N GLU A 277 19.50 122.47 99.79
CA GLU A 277 20.88 122.07 100.12
C GLU A 277 20.97 120.76 100.95
N ALA A 278 19.95 120.43 101.75
CA ALA A 278 19.92 119.19 102.54
C ALA A 278 19.61 117.93 101.72
N GLY A 279 18.99 118.09 100.54
CA GLY A 279 18.56 117.00 99.65
C GLY A 279 19.59 116.57 98.60
N LYS A 280 20.72 117.29 98.46
CA LYS A 280 21.73 117.05 97.40
C LYS A 280 22.22 115.60 97.33
N GLY A 281 22.54 114.97 98.48
CA GLY A 281 22.96 113.57 98.52
C GLY A 281 21.87 112.59 98.12
N PHE A 282 20.61 112.86 98.51
CA PHE A 282 19.45 112.07 98.13
C PHE A 282 19.09 112.22 96.64
N SER A 283 19.26 113.41 96.06
CA SER A 283 19.02 113.67 94.64
C SER A 283 19.95 112.84 93.76
N VAL A 284 21.24 112.71 94.14
CA VAL A 284 22.21 111.89 93.39
C VAL A 284 21.82 110.42 93.43
N VAL A 285 21.37 109.90 94.59
CA VAL A 285 20.91 108.51 94.71
C VAL A 285 19.62 108.28 93.93
N ALA A 286 18.68 109.22 93.97
CA ALA A 286 17.43 109.14 93.20
C ALA A 286 17.68 109.14 91.69
N ASP A 287 18.57 110.00 91.18
CA ASP A 287 18.96 110.00 89.76
C ASP A 287 19.68 108.72 89.34
N GLU A 288 20.53 108.14 90.20
CA GLU A 288 21.21 106.87 89.91
C GLU A 288 20.21 105.69 89.87
N ILE A 289 19.23 105.64 90.79
CA ILE A 289 18.14 104.65 90.78
C ILE A 289 17.24 104.84 89.54
N ARG A 290 16.93 106.09 89.17
CA ARG A 290 16.15 106.42 87.97
C ARG A 290 16.85 105.89 86.72
N LYS A 291 18.15 106.18 86.57
CA LYS A 291 18.97 105.71 85.46
C LYS A 291 19.11 104.18 85.42
N LEU A 292 19.25 103.53 86.58
CA LEU A 292 19.27 102.07 86.69
C LEU A 292 17.92 101.45 86.28
N SER A 293 16.82 102.11 86.64
CA SER A 293 15.46 101.68 86.29
C SER A 293 15.16 101.85 84.80
N GLU A 294 15.53 103.00 84.20
CA GLU A 294 15.44 103.22 82.75
C GLU A 294 16.28 102.19 81.97
N THR A 295 17.49 101.88 82.46
CA THR A 295 18.36 100.85 81.88
C THR A 295 17.74 99.45 82.02
N SER A 296 17.14 99.14 83.16
CA SER A 296 16.46 97.85 83.41
C SER A 296 15.21 97.69 82.55
N ALA A 297 14.43 98.76 82.34
CA ALA A 297 13.29 98.76 81.44
C ALA A 297 13.72 98.58 79.97
N ALA A 298 14.80 99.25 79.53
CA ALA A 298 15.36 99.08 78.20
C ALA A 298 15.91 97.66 77.96
N GLN A 299 16.59 97.07 78.96
CA GLN A 299 17.05 95.68 78.91
C GLN A 299 15.88 94.69 78.90
N SER A 300 14.86 94.91 79.75
CA SER A 300 13.65 94.06 79.76
C SER A 300 12.91 94.12 78.44
N LYS A 301 12.85 95.28 77.78
CA LYS A 301 12.30 95.41 76.42
C LYS A 301 13.09 94.57 75.41
N THR A 302 14.42 94.66 75.47
CA THR A 302 15.31 93.89 74.57
C THR A 302 15.17 92.37 74.79
N ILE A 303 15.10 91.93 76.05
CA ILE A 303 14.85 90.54 76.42
C ILE A 303 13.46 90.10 75.95
N GLY A 304 12.45 90.96 76.10
CA GLY A 304 11.09 90.69 75.63
C GLY A 304 11.03 90.48 74.11
N ASP A 305 11.68 91.35 73.34
CA ASP A 305 11.79 91.20 71.88
C ASP A 305 12.51 89.89 71.50
N GLN A 306 13.55 89.50 72.26
CA GLN A 306 14.28 88.25 72.03
C GLN A 306 13.46 87.01 72.40
N LEU A 307 12.69 87.05 73.50
CA LEU A 307 11.78 85.98 73.90
C LEU A 307 10.62 85.82 72.91
N SER A 308 10.12 86.92 72.34
CA SER A 308 9.12 86.86 71.26
C SER A 308 9.68 86.12 70.04
N LYS A 309 10.91 86.42 69.63
CA LYS A 309 11.56 85.70 68.52
C LYS A 309 11.76 84.21 68.82
N ILE A 310 12.11 83.87 70.06
CA ILE A 310 12.25 82.47 70.50
C ILE A 310 10.88 81.76 70.41
N LYS A 311 9.80 82.41 70.86
CA LYS A 311 8.44 81.87 70.75
C LYS A 311 8.03 81.62 69.30
N ASP A 312 8.33 82.54 68.39
CA ASP A 312 8.07 82.37 66.97
C ASP A 312 8.85 81.17 66.41
N SER A 313 10.14 81.05 66.74
CA SER A 313 10.97 79.89 66.35
C SER A 313 10.47 78.57 66.94
N ILE A 314 9.98 78.55 68.18
CA ILE A 314 9.37 77.35 68.78
C ILE A 314 8.13 76.95 67.98
N THR A 315 7.29 77.91 67.61
CA THR A 315 6.06 77.66 66.83
C THR A 315 6.39 77.03 65.47
N GLU A 316 7.39 77.56 64.77
CA GLU A 316 7.88 76.99 63.51
C GLU A 316 8.41 75.55 63.70
N VAL A 317 9.19 75.31 64.76
CA VAL A 317 9.73 73.98 65.07
C VAL A 317 8.62 72.98 65.45
N VAL A 318 7.58 73.41 66.17
CA VAL A 318 6.40 72.57 66.46
C VAL A 318 5.68 72.16 65.19
N ALA A 319 5.46 73.10 64.26
CA ALA A 319 4.83 72.82 62.98
C ALA A 319 5.64 71.80 62.17
N ALA A 320 6.95 72.02 62.01
CA ALA A 320 7.84 71.10 61.30
C ALA A 320 7.94 69.71 61.97
N SER A 321 7.90 69.67 63.31
CA SER A 321 7.94 68.44 64.10
C SER A 321 6.64 67.64 64.00
N THR A 322 5.50 68.32 63.89
CA THR A 322 4.18 67.70 63.65
C THR A 322 4.13 67.09 62.25
N GLU A 323 4.54 67.84 61.23
CA GLU A 323 4.63 67.35 59.85
C GLU A 323 5.55 66.11 59.75
N SER A 324 6.69 66.12 60.47
CA SER A 324 7.60 64.96 60.53
C SER A 324 6.94 63.73 61.17
N SER A 325 6.16 63.90 62.24
CA SER A 325 5.41 62.80 62.87
C SER A 325 4.37 62.20 61.91
N GLU A 326 3.64 63.04 61.18
CA GLU A 326 2.68 62.60 60.18
C GLU A 326 3.37 61.86 59.02
N ALA A 327 4.54 62.34 58.59
CA ALA A 327 5.34 61.69 57.57
C ALA A 327 5.80 60.28 58.02
N PHE A 328 6.30 60.13 59.25
CA PHE A 328 6.67 58.81 59.78
C PHE A 328 5.47 57.85 59.88
N ALA A 329 4.31 58.35 60.31
CA ALA A 329 3.09 57.55 60.37
C ALA A 329 2.63 57.08 58.97
N SER A 330 2.69 57.98 57.99
CA SER A 330 2.38 57.67 56.58
C SER A 330 3.34 56.63 56.00
N VAL A 331 4.65 56.79 56.23
CA VAL A 331 5.68 55.82 55.81
C VAL A 331 5.44 54.45 56.45
N SER A 332 5.17 54.39 57.75
CA SER A 332 4.89 53.14 58.45
C SER A 332 3.67 52.40 57.87
N ASN A 333 2.59 53.12 57.54
CA ASN A 333 1.42 52.54 56.90
C ASN A 333 1.73 52.04 55.48
N LYS A 334 2.44 52.82 54.66
CA LYS A 334 2.84 52.41 53.31
C LYS A 334 3.76 51.18 53.31
N ILE A 335 4.64 51.07 54.30
CA ILE A 335 5.48 49.88 54.49
C ILE A 335 4.60 48.66 54.77
N LYS A 336 3.61 48.76 55.66
CA LYS A 336 2.68 47.65 55.95
C LYS A 336 1.86 47.22 54.74
N GLU A 337 1.34 48.16 53.96
CA GLU A 337 0.62 47.85 52.72
C GLU A 337 1.53 47.13 51.71
N THR A 338 2.77 47.60 51.56
CA THR A 338 3.73 47.00 50.63
C THR A 338 4.18 45.62 51.10
N ASP A 339 4.41 45.44 52.40
CA ASP A 339 4.77 44.14 52.99
C ASP A 339 3.68 43.08 52.75
N GLN A 340 2.39 43.45 52.84
CA GLN A 340 1.29 42.56 52.48
C GLN A 340 1.34 42.13 51.00
N LEU A 341 1.72 43.03 50.09
CA LEU A 341 1.90 42.68 48.67
C LEU A 341 3.08 41.74 48.47
N VAL A 342 4.19 41.94 49.19
CA VAL A 342 5.34 41.04 49.15
C VAL A 342 4.97 39.63 49.64
N ILE A 343 4.15 39.53 50.69
CA ILE A 343 3.64 38.25 51.19
C ILE A 343 2.73 37.56 50.17
N GLN A 344 1.95 38.29 49.36
CA GLN A 344 1.11 37.70 48.31
C GLN A 344 1.89 37.15 47.11
N ILE A 345 3.09 37.68 46.85
CA ILE A 345 3.98 37.21 45.77
C ILE A 345 4.70 35.91 46.18
N LYS A 346 4.78 35.64 47.48
CA LYS A 346 5.46 34.48 48.06
C LYS A 346 4.56 33.25 48.12
#